data_AF-A0AAD6IRN0-F1
#
_entry.id   AF-A0AAD6IRN0-F1
#
_cell.length_a   1.000
_cell.length_b   1.000
_cell.length_c   1.000
_cell.angle_alpha   90.00
_cell.angle_beta   90.00
_cell.angle_gamma   90.00
#
_symmetry.space_group_name_H-M   'P 1'
#
loop_
_entity.id
_entity.type
_entity.pdbx_description
1 polymer ?
#
loop_
_entity_poly.entity_id
_entity_poly.type
_entity_poly.pdbx_seq_one_letter_code
_entity_poly.pdbx_strand_id
1 'polypeptide(L)'
;MGYTHYYNVNNWDSPEWRAAWRQLIEDVPEIIQEAGVPLTGMYTPEDIITPVLVDLERGIGLNGIGDDGHETFRLCKPGEWSFCKTARKPYDIVVSCIILRAWKLAPLHIGVGSDGDYDDWEPARALYAKLWPGEDVEGLWPKRDDGERAETGEGDEGDNE
;
A
#
# COMPACT_ATOMS: atom_id res chain seq x y z
N MET A 1 1.04 12.04 14.56
CA MET A 1 0.46 11.86 13.22
C MET A 1 1.31 10.84 12.50
N GLY A 2 0.72 9.83 11.87
CA GLY A 2 1.44 8.73 11.24
C GLY A 2 1.08 8.66 9.76
N TYR A 3 2.03 8.20 8.93
CA TYR A 3 1.85 7.91 7.51
C TYR A 3 0.82 6.78 7.34
N THR A 4 -0.25 7.05 6.59
CA THR A 4 -1.44 6.19 6.47
C THR A 4 -1.65 5.68 5.05
N HIS A 5 -2.02 4.41 4.92
CA HIS A 5 -2.55 3.83 3.70
C HIS A 5 -4.02 3.48 3.86
N TYR A 6 -4.83 3.76 2.85
CA TYR A 6 -6.27 3.54 2.81
C TYR A 6 -6.60 2.54 1.71
N TYR A 7 -7.56 1.66 1.96
CA TYR A 7 -7.98 0.68 0.97
C TYR A 7 -9.41 0.20 1.22
N ASN A 8 -10.10 -0.17 0.15
CA ASN A 8 -11.45 -0.71 0.22
C ASN A 8 -11.71 -1.66 -0.96
N VAL A 9 -12.36 -2.79 -0.73
CA VAL A 9 -12.71 -3.75 -1.78
C VAL A 9 -14.20 -3.63 -2.09
N ASN A 10 -14.53 -3.04 -3.24
CA ASN A 10 -15.89 -2.66 -3.60
C ASN A 10 -16.86 -3.86 -3.70
N ASN A 11 -16.38 -5.01 -4.17
CA ASN A 11 -17.20 -6.22 -4.30
C ASN A 11 -16.34 -7.48 -4.09
N TRP A 12 -16.28 -7.95 -2.84
CA TRP A 12 -15.50 -9.13 -2.46
C TRP A 12 -15.90 -10.41 -3.20
N ASP A 13 -17.19 -10.54 -3.54
CA ASP A 13 -17.73 -11.76 -4.14
C ASP A 13 -17.67 -11.75 -5.67
N SER A 14 -17.15 -10.67 -6.28
CA SER A 14 -16.91 -10.60 -7.72
C SER A 14 -15.93 -11.71 -8.17
N PRO A 15 -16.14 -12.34 -9.34
CA PRO A 15 -15.21 -13.33 -9.89
C PRO A 15 -13.77 -12.81 -9.99
N GLU A 16 -13.61 -11.55 -10.41
CA GLU A 16 -12.35 -10.87 -10.63
C GLU A 16 -11.59 -10.68 -9.30
N TRP A 17 -12.26 -10.13 -8.27
CA TRP A 17 -11.63 -10.01 -6.95
C TRP A 17 -11.31 -11.38 -6.35
N ARG A 18 -12.17 -12.39 -6.48
CA ARG A 18 -11.86 -13.73 -5.95
C ARG A 18 -10.67 -14.38 -6.65
N ALA A 19 -10.45 -14.12 -7.93
CA ALA A 19 -9.25 -14.57 -8.64
C ALA A 19 -8.01 -13.81 -8.14
N ALA A 20 -8.08 -12.48 -8.09
CA ALA A 20 -7.03 -11.63 -7.55
C ALA A 20 -6.67 -11.97 -6.09
N TRP A 21 -7.67 -12.25 -5.26
CA TRP A 21 -7.49 -12.60 -3.85
C TRP A 21 -6.73 -13.91 -3.66
N ARG A 22 -7.04 -14.94 -4.46
CA ARG A 22 -6.28 -16.20 -4.43
C ARG A 22 -4.83 -15.98 -4.82
N GLN A 23 -4.59 -15.25 -5.91
CA GLN A 23 -3.24 -14.94 -6.35
C GLN A 23 -2.49 -14.10 -5.31
N LEU A 24 -3.13 -13.09 -4.73
CA LEU A 24 -2.52 -12.25 -3.70
C LEU A 24 -2.10 -13.07 -2.47
N ILE A 25 -2.91 -14.03 -2.04
CA ILE A 25 -2.57 -14.94 -0.92
C ILE A 25 -1.33 -15.78 -1.25
N GLU A 26 -1.20 -16.23 -2.50
CA GLU A 26 -0.01 -16.98 -2.98
C GLU A 26 1.24 -16.09 -3.10
N ASP A 27 1.06 -14.81 -3.43
CA ASP A 27 2.16 -13.85 -3.66
C ASP A 27 2.73 -13.27 -2.37
N VAL A 28 1.94 -13.15 -1.29
CA VAL A 28 2.36 -12.52 -0.02
C VAL A 28 3.62 -13.14 0.60
N PRO A 29 3.81 -14.47 0.65
CA PRO A 29 5.05 -15.07 1.13
C PRO A 29 6.30 -14.60 0.39
N GLU A 30 6.23 -14.41 -0.93
CA GLU A 30 7.36 -13.91 -1.74
C GLU A 30 7.64 -12.44 -1.45
N ILE A 31 6.59 -11.62 -1.29
CA ILE A 31 6.73 -10.21 -0.85
C ILE A 31 7.46 -10.14 0.49
N ILE A 32 7.05 -10.95 1.46
CA ILE A 32 7.65 -10.97 2.80
C ILE A 32 9.12 -11.42 2.72
N GLN A 33 9.39 -12.49 1.98
CA GLN A 33 10.73 -13.03 1.84
C GLN A 33 11.68 -12.02 1.19
N GLU A 34 11.25 -11.37 0.12
CA GLU A 34 12.07 -10.43 -0.65
C GLU A 34 12.24 -9.09 0.07
N ALA A 35 11.23 -8.61 0.80
CA ALA A 35 11.37 -7.42 1.64
C ALA A 35 12.42 -7.61 2.75
N GLY A 36 12.56 -8.82 3.29
CA GLY A 36 13.57 -9.16 4.30
C GLY A 36 13.43 -8.41 5.62
N VAL A 37 12.26 -7.84 5.91
CA VAL A 37 11.99 -7.09 7.14
C VAL A 37 11.41 -7.99 8.23
N PRO A 38 11.80 -7.82 9.52
CA PRO A 38 11.20 -8.56 10.61
C PRO A 38 9.71 -8.23 10.78
N LEU A 39 8.85 -9.26 10.79
CA LEU A 39 7.40 -9.12 10.93
C LEU A 39 6.87 -9.99 12.07
N THR A 40 5.75 -9.57 12.62
CA THR A 40 4.87 -10.38 13.46
C THR A 40 3.47 -10.42 12.83
N GLY A 41 2.63 -11.33 13.30
CA GLY A 41 1.21 -11.34 13.00
C GLY A 41 0.45 -10.17 13.62
N MET A 42 -0.82 -10.39 13.92
CA MET A 42 -1.64 -9.37 14.54
C MET A 42 -1.17 -9.10 15.98
N TYR A 43 -1.26 -7.84 16.43
CA TYR A 43 -0.89 -7.44 17.78
C TYR A 43 -1.52 -8.37 18.84
N THR A 44 -0.69 -8.80 19.79
CA THR A 44 -1.10 -9.54 21.00
C THR A 44 -0.79 -8.68 22.23
N PRO A 45 -1.60 -8.72 23.30
CA PRO A 45 -1.38 -7.92 24.50
C PRO A 45 -0.02 -8.17 25.18
N GLU A 46 0.61 -9.32 24.94
CA GLU A 46 1.84 -9.76 25.59
C GLU A 46 3.13 -9.53 24.78
N ASP A 47 3.10 -8.71 23.73
CA ASP A 47 4.23 -8.47 22.81
C ASP A 47 4.85 -9.77 22.25
N ILE A 48 4.02 -10.80 22.09
CA ILE A 48 4.47 -12.09 21.56
C ILE A 48 4.61 -11.98 20.05
N ILE A 49 5.78 -12.38 19.54
CA ILE A 49 6.00 -12.54 18.10
C ILE A 49 5.18 -13.75 17.63
N THR A 50 4.22 -13.50 16.75
CA THR A 50 3.38 -14.53 16.14
C THR A 50 3.65 -14.59 14.63
N PRO A 51 3.35 -15.73 13.97
CA PRO A 51 3.42 -15.79 12.51
C PRO A 51 2.50 -14.77 11.86
N VAL A 52 2.94 -14.20 10.73
CA VAL A 52 2.07 -13.41 9.85
C VAL A 52 0.86 -14.23 9.44
N LEU A 53 -0.34 -13.63 9.51
CA LEU A 53 -1.55 -14.25 9.01
C LEU A 53 -1.58 -14.10 7.48
N VAL A 54 -1.57 -15.22 6.77
CA VAL A 54 -1.83 -15.30 5.32
C VAL A 54 -2.74 -16.49 5.09
N ASP A 55 -4.03 -16.24 4.93
CA ASP A 55 -5.03 -17.30 4.86
C ASP A 55 -6.19 -16.88 3.96
N LEU A 56 -6.66 -17.80 3.12
CA LEU A 56 -7.67 -17.51 2.11
C LEU A 56 -9.02 -17.08 2.72
N GLU A 57 -9.37 -17.62 3.90
CA GLU A 57 -10.63 -17.35 4.59
C GLU A 57 -10.49 -16.20 5.60
N ARG A 58 -9.38 -16.18 6.35
CA ARG A 58 -9.15 -15.24 7.46
C ARG A 58 -8.51 -13.93 7.03
N GLY A 59 -7.86 -13.87 5.87
CA GLY A 59 -7.23 -12.65 5.36
C GLY A 59 -5.71 -12.62 5.47
N ILE A 60 -5.18 -11.41 5.29
CA ILE A 60 -3.79 -11.05 5.52
C ILE A 60 -3.74 -10.17 6.78
N GLY A 61 -2.82 -10.46 7.69
CA GLY A 61 -2.65 -9.71 8.93
C GLY A 61 -1.20 -9.70 9.42
N LEU A 62 -0.60 -8.52 9.52
CA LEU A 62 0.80 -8.35 9.94
C LEU A 62 1.06 -7.01 10.61
N ASN A 63 2.19 -6.94 11.31
CA ASN A 63 2.75 -5.72 11.90
C ASN A 63 4.29 -5.84 11.98
N GLY A 64 4.97 -4.73 12.26
CA GLY A 64 6.37 -4.76 12.68
C GLY A 64 6.53 -5.28 14.12
N ILE A 65 7.74 -5.72 14.46
CA ILE A 65 8.06 -6.28 15.79
C ILE A 65 8.41 -5.15 16.77
N GLY A 66 7.81 -5.16 17.96
CA GLY A 66 8.14 -4.21 19.02
C GLY A 66 8.03 -2.76 18.57
N ASP A 67 9.11 -1.99 18.76
CA ASP A 67 9.17 -0.58 18.36
C ASP A 67 9.11 -0.36 16.84
N ASP A 68 9.31 -1.39 16.02
CA ASP A 68 9.14 -1.32 14.56
C ASP A 68 7.68 -1.55 14.13
N GLY A 69 6.76 -1.84 15.05
CA GLY A 69 5.31 -1.88 14.80
C GLY A 69 4.60 -0.54 15.01
N HIS A 70 3.42 -0.36 14.40
CA HIS A 70 2.56 0.80 14.66
C HIS A 70 1.07 0.42 14.76
N GLU A 71 0.40 0.21 13.64
CA GLU A 71 -0.95 -0.39 13.57
C GLU A 71 -0.89 -1.70 12.79
N THR A 72 -1.69 -2.69 13.20
CA THR A 72 -1.78 -3.96 12.47
C THR A 72 -2.46 -3.75 11.12
N PHE A 73 -1.76 -4.07 10.04
CA PHE A 73 -2.37 -4.13 8.71
C PHE A 73 -3.32 -5.32 8.64
N ARG A 74 -4.51 -5.12 8.07
CA ARG A 74 -5.50 -6.19 7.83
C ARG A 74 -6.20 -6.01 6.49
N LEU A 75 -6.15 -7.03 5.65
CA LEU A 75 -6.96 -7.14 4.44
C LEU A 75 -7.75 -8.46 4.52
N CYS A 76 -9.05 -8.38 4.76
CA CYS A 76 -9.92 -9.56 4.95
C CYS A 76 -11.37 -9.25 4.52
N LYS A 77 -12.21 -10.28 4.49
CA LYS A 77 -13.67 -10.12 4.31
C LYS A 77 -14.30 -9.63 5.63
N PRO A 78 -15.30 -8.72 5.61
CA PRO A 78 -15.82 -7.99 4.46
C PRO A 78 -14.85 -6.92 3.97
N GLY A 79 -14.89 -6.64 2.66
CA GLY A 79 -14.02 -5.68 1.96
C GLY A 79 -14.28 -4.20 2.27
N GLU A 80 -14.64 -3.87 3.50
CA GLU A 80 -15.02 -2.53 3.90
C GLU A 80 -13.85 -1.54 3.82
N TRP A 81 -14.17 -0.25 3.84
CA TRP A 81 -13.16 0.80 3.90
C TRP A 81 -12.32 0.63 5.16
N SER A 82 -11.00 0.59 4.99
CA SER A 82 -10.03 0.39 6.05
C SER A 82 -8.78 1.22 5.80
N PHE A 83 -7.94 1.29 6.83
CA PHE A 83 -6.66 1.98 6.76
C PHE A 83 -5.65 1.33 7.71
N CYS A 84 -4.37 1.59 7.46
CA CYS A 84 -3.29 1.21 8.35
C CYS A 84 -2.27 2.35 8.42
N LYS A 85 -2.03 2.86 9.63
CA LYS A 85 -0.91 3.76 9.87
C LYS A 85 0.33 2.95 10.13
N THR A 86 1.34 3.13 9.28
CA THR A 86 2.63 2.47 9.43
C THR A 86 3.66 3.38 10.08
N ALA A 87 3.41 4.70 10.06
CA ALA A 87 4.37 5.71 10.49
C ALA A 87 5.75 5.57 9.81
N ARG A 88 5.78 5.06 8.56
CA ARG A 88 7.00 4.78 7.77
C ARG A 88 7.98 3.83 8.48
N LYS A 89 7.48 2.99 9.39
CA LYS A 89 8.30 1.96 10.04
C LYS A 89 8.67 0.86 9.05
N PRO A 90 9.69 0.02 9.34
CA PRO A 90 10.24 -0.91 8.35
C PRO A 90 9.22 -1.83 7.66
N TYR A 91 8.17 -2.26 8.36
CA TYR A 91 7.13 -3.13 7.77
C TYR A 91 6.23 -2.42 6.74
N ASP A 92 6.32 -1.09 6.60
CA ASP A 92 5.58 -0.29 5.63
C ASP A 92 5.80 -0.75 4.19
N ILE A 93 7.03 -1.18 3.85
CA ILE A 93 7.35 -1.68 2.51
C ILE A 93 6.52 -2.92 2.14
N VAL A 94 6.27 -3.80 3.12
CA VAL A 94 5.46 -5.00 2.94
C VAL A 94 3.99 -4.64 2.81
N VAL A 95 3.48 -3.77 3.68
CA VAL A 95 2.08 -3.28 3.61
C VAL A 95 1.82 -2.63 2.25
N SER A 96 2.67 -1.71 1.85
CA SER A 96 2.54 -0.95 0.60
C SER A 96 2.64 -1.87 -0.62
N CYS A 97 3.56 -2.84 -0.63
CA CYS A 97 3.69 -3.78 -1.74
C CYS A 97 2.51 -4.76 -1.84
N ILE A 98 1.91 -5.19 -0.73
CA ILE A 98 0.69 -6.01 -0.73
C ILE A 98 -0.49 -5.22 -1.33
N ILE A 99 -0.66 -3.96 -0.91
CA ILE A 99 -1.71 -3.09 -1.46
C ILE A 99 -1.50 -2.84 -2.96
N LEU A 100 -0.25 -2.58 -3.37
CA LEU A 100 0.14 -2.40 -4.77
C LEU A 100 -0.17 -3.64 -5.61
N ARG A 101 0.16 -4.84 -5.10
CA ARG A 101 -0.14 -6.09 -5.79
C ARG A 101 -1.63 -6.36 -5.88
N ALA A 102 -2.39 -6.10 -4.81
CA ALA A 102 -3.84 -6.19 -4.83
C ALA A 102 -4.46 -5.27 -5.91
N TRP A 103 -3.99 -4.02 -5.98
CA TRP A 103 -4.41 -3.08 -7.02
C TRP A 103 -4.05 -3.54 -8.42
N LYS A 104 -2.83 -4.02 -8.65
CA LYS A 104 -2.43 -4.50 -9.98
C LYS A 104 -3.27 -5.69 -10.45
N LEU A 105 -3.62 -6.61 -9.54
CA LEU A 105 -4.42 -7.80 -9.86
C LEU A 105 -5.89 -7.47 -10.16
N ALA A 106 -6.46 -6.43 -9.54
CA ALA A 106 -7.87 -6.06 -9.76
C ALA A 106 -8.14 -4.55 -9.54
N PRO A 107 -7.62 -3.66 -10.41
CA PRO A 107 -7.62 -2.21 -10.18
C PRO A 107 -9.03 -1.58 -10.17
N LEU A 108 -10.03 -2.27 -10.71
CA LEU A 108 -11.43 -1.84 -10.69
C LEU A 108 -12.19 -2.30 -9.44
N HIS A 109 -11.62 -3.21 -8.65
CA HIS A 109 -12.30 -3.84 -7.51
C HIS A 109 -11.72 -3.44 -6.15
N ILE A 110 -10.54 -2.82 -6.13
CA ILE A 110 -9.94 -2.24 -4.93
C ILE A 110 -9.66 -0.75 -5.13
N GLY A 111 -10.18 0.08 -4.23
CA GLY A 111 -9.76 1.47 -4.08
C GLY A 111 -8.55 1.54 -3.17
N VAL A 112 -7.60 2.41 -3.51
CA VAL A 112 -6.34 2.61 -2.76
C VAL A 112 -6.09 4.12 -2.59
N GLY A 113 -5.65 4.50 -1.39
CA GLY A 113 -5.33 5.86 -0.95
C GLY A 113 -4.05 5.87 -0.11
N SER A 114 -3.34 7.00 -0.05
CA SER A 114 -2.21 7.16 0.88
C SER A 114 -2.05 8.63 1.27
N ASP A 115 -1.47 8.89 2.44
CA ASP A 115 -0.95 10.21 2.81
C ASP A 115 0.30 10.60 1.99
N GLY A 116 0.93 9.62 1.33
CA GLY A 116 2.09 9.80 0.46
C GLY A 116 1.76 9.87 -1.01
N ASP A 117 2.80 10.14 -1.79
CA ASP A 117 2.75 10.28 -3.24
C ASP A 117 3.59 9.23 -3.98
N TYR A 118 3.80 9.45 -5.28
CA TYR A 118 4.63 8.59 -6.11
C TYR A 118 6.03 8.40 -5.50
N ASP A 119 6.72 9.42 -5.01
CA ASP A 119 8.08 9.25 -4.51
C ASP A 119 8.10 8.48 -3.18
N ASP A 120 7.10 8.69 -2.32
CA ASP A 120 6.98 7.97 -1.05
C ASP A 120 6.75 6.45 -1.23
N TRP A 121 6.15 6.05 -2.35
CA TRP A 121 5.91 4.65 -2.68
C TRP A 121 7.07 3.98 -3.43
N GLU A 122 8.19 4.69 -3.66
CA GLU A 122 9.36 4.15 -4.38
C GLU A 122 9.86 2.81 -3.80
N PRO A 123 10.02 2.63 -2.47
CA PRO A 123 10.50 1.36 -1.93
C PRO A 123 9.57 0.18 -2.27
N ALA A 124 8.26 0.41 -2.23
CA ALA A 124 7.27 -0.60 -2.59
C ALA A 124 7.29 -0.91 -4.09
N ARG A 125 7.45 0.10 -4.96
CA ARG A 125 7.59 -0.10 -6.40
C ARG A 125 8.89 -0.80 -6.79
N ALA A 126 9.99 -0.48 -6.12
CA ALA A 126 11.28 -1.13 -6.35
C ALA A 126 11.21 -2.61 -5.96
N LEU A 127 10.61 -2.93 -4.80
CA LEU A 127 10.33 -4.31 -4.37
C LEU A 127 9.43 -5.03 -5.39
N TYR A 128 8.35 -4.36 -5.82
CA TYR A 128 7.42 -4.90 -6.81
C TYR A 128 8.12 -5.25 -8.13
N ALA A 129 8.91 -4.33 -8.68
CA ALA A 129 9.61 -4.52 -9.95
C ALA A 129 10.63 -5.68 -9.90
N LYS A 130 11.15 -5.99 -8.71
CA LYS A 130 12.04 -7.15 -8.51
C LYS A 130 11.27 -8.48 -8.57
N LEU A 131 10.08 -8.53 -7.99
CA LEU A 131 9.24 -9.74 -7.93
C LEU A 131 8.53 -10.02 -9.27
N TRP A 132 8.04 -8.98 -9.95
CA TRP A 132 7.32 -9.11 -11.22
C TRP A 132 7.96 -8.25 -12.31
N PRO A 133 9.15 -8.64 -12.80
CA PRO A 133 9.83 -7.91 -13.86
C PRO A 133 8.98 -7.91 -15.14
N GLY A 134 8.56 -6.73 -15.57
CA GLY A 134 7.73 -6.53 -16.77
C GLY A 134 6.29 -6.08 -16.50
N GLU A 135 5.86 -6.06 -15.24
CA GLU A 135 4.61 -5.42 -14.83
C GLU A 135 4.86 -3.97 -14.40
N ASP A 136 4.20 -3.00 -15.05
CA ASP A 136 4.21 -1.61 -14.57
C ASP A 136 3.12 -1.38 -13.52
N VAL A 137 3.38 -0.44 -12.61
CA VAL A 137 2.45 -0.02 -11.54
C VAL A 137 2.23 1.49 -11.54
N GLU A 138 2.55 2.14 -12.66
CA GLU A 138 2.53 3.60 -12.85
C GLU A 138 1.11 4.18 -12.83
N GLY A 139 0.09 3.35 -13.02
CA GLY A 139 -1.31 3.80 -13.01
C GLY A 139 -1.91 4.04 -11.62
N LEU A 140 -1.24 3.63 -10.53
CA LEU A 140 -1.77 3.83 -9.17
C LEU A 140 -1.58 5.28 -8.71
N TRP A 141 -0.40 5.84 -8.93
CA TRP A 141 -0.09 7.23 -8.60
C TRP A 141 0.40 7.94 -9.87
N PRO A 142 -0.21 9.06 -10.27
CA PRO A 142 0.36 9.86 -11.34
C PRO A 142 1.74 10.33 -10.90
N LYS A 143 2.74 10.21 -11.79
CA LYS A 143 4.01 10.90 -11.57
C LYS A 143 3.70 12.38 -11.39
N ARG A 144 4.36 13.01 -10.43
CA ARG A 144 4.36 14.47 -10.40
C ARG A 144 5.02 14.92 -11.69
N ASP A 145 4.25 15.57 -12.57
CA ASP A 145 4.84 16.39 -13.60
C ASP A 145 5.60 17.50 -12.87
N ASP A 146 6.92 17.48 -12.96
CA ASP A 146 7.82 18.55 -12.56
C ASP A 146 7.74 19.76 -13.51
N GLY A 147 6.57 19.96 -14.11
CA GLY A 147 6.24 21.04 -15.03
C GLY A 147 6.40 22.40 -14.35
N GLU A 148 7.57 22.99 -14.58
CA GLU A 148 7.83 24.41 -14.76
C GLU A 148 6.96 25.31 -13.86
N ARG A 149 7.54 25.76 -12.75
CA ARG A 149 7.08 26.96 -12.06
C ARG A 149 7.14 28.10 -13.08
N ALA A 150 6.05 28.30 -13.83
CA ALA A 150 5.85 29.47 -14.63
C ALA A 150 5.90 30.64 -13.64
N GLU A 151 7.04 31.32 -13.62
CA GLU A 151 7.09 32.68 -13.12
C GLU A 151 6.10 33.47 -13.98
N THR A 152 4.93 33.74 -13.42
CA THR A 152 4.06 34.81 -13.92
C THR A 152 4.78 36.12 -13.63
N GLY A 153 5.75 36.44 -14.50
CA GLY A 153 6.01 37.81 -14.87
C GLY A 153 4.83 38.35 -15.68
N GLU A 154 4.72 39.68 -15.68
CA GLU A 154 3.70 40.53 -16.30
C GLU A 154 2.45 40.78 -15.43
N GLY A 155 2.04 42.02 -15.15
CA GLY A 155 2.42 43.27 -15.81
C GLY A 155 2.08 44.51 -15.01
N ASP A 156 2.84 45.53 -15.38
CA ASP A 156 2.75 46.94 -15.07
C ASP A 156 1.43 47.57 -15.55
N GLU A 157 1.24 48.81 -15.11
CA GLU A 157 0.32 49.85 -15.63
C GLU A 157 -1.17 49.80 -15.27
N GLY A 158 -1.59 50.89 -14.63
CA GLY A 158 -2.98 51.25 -14.40
C GLY A 158 -3.10 52.56 -13.62
N ASP A 159 -2.63 53.65 -14.23
CA ASP A 159 -3.04 55.02 -13.87
C ASP A 159 -4.56 55.09 -13.73
N ASN A 160 -5.06 55.81 -12.73
CA ASN A 160 -6.31 56.54 -12.87
C ASN A 160 -6.36 57.75 -11.93
N GLU A 161 -6.84 58.82 -12.56
CA GLU A 161 -6.99 60.24 -12.22
C GLU A 161 -7.54 60.58 -10.82
#